data_AF-A0A645FCX7-F1
#
_entry.id   AF-A0A645FCX7-F1
#
_cell.length_a   1.000
_cell.length_b   1.000
_cell.length_c   1.000
_cell.angle_alpha   90.00
_cell.angle_beta   90.00
_cell.angle_gamma   90.00
#
_symmetry.space_group_name_H-M   'P 1'
#
loop_
_entity.id
_entity.type
_entity.pdbx_description
1 polymer ?
#
loop_
_entity_poly.entity_id
_entity_poly.type
_entity_poly.pdbx_seq_one_letter_code
_entity_poly.pdbx_strand_id
1 'polypeptide(L)'
;MNAGIAQQARAWLTPVQCYNKIPWDAMKLNMAGFMTPDRYSLFTMPPVGCQLSTLKKAEGGDELILRLFNPSDSEPCDATVAFGSAVQSCTETRLDEQPLKSVDEKRSDFGPVLPGQTRTFSYKIV
;
A
#
# COMPACT_ATOMS: atom_id res chain seq x y z
N MET A 1 4.84 -10.70 19.86
CA MET A 1 5.99 -9.80 19.55
C MET A 1 5.51 -8.36 19.52
N ASN A 2 6.37 -7.37 19.82
CA ASN A 2 5.98 -5.96 19.66
C ASN A 2 5.89 -5.60 18.16
N ALA A 3 4.69 -5.24 17.70
CA ALA A 3 4.38 -5.06 16.29
C ALA A 3 5.25 -3.98 15.60
N GLY A 4 5.69 -2.96 16.35
CA GLY A 4 6.56 -1.91 15.81
C GLY A 4 7.95 -2.39 15.37
N ILE A 5 8.50 -3.42 16.03
CA ILE A 5 9.83 -3.95 15.69
C ILE A 5 9.80 -4.70 14.36
N ALA A 6 8.71 -5.44 14.10
CA ALA A 6 8.57 -6.25 12.88
C ALA A 6 8.48 -5.40 11.60
N GLN A 7 7.78 -4.25 11.66
CA GLN A 7 7.69 -3.29 10.58
C GLN A 7 9.08 -2.68 10.27
N GLN A 8 9.78 -2.21 11.31
CA GLN A 8 11.10 -1.58 11.16
C GLN A 8 12.16 -2.54 10.64
N ALA A 9 12.20 -3.77 11.15
CA ALA A 9 13.12 -4.80 10.68
C ALA A 9 12.92 -5.10 9.18
N ARG A 10 11.67 -5.13 8.71
CA ARG A 10 11.36 -5.36 7.29
C ARG A 10 11.74 -4.19 6.40
N ALA A 11 11.53 -2.96 6.89
CA ALA A 11 12.00 -1.76 6.20
C ALA A 11 13.53 -1.74 6.07
N TRP A 12 14.25 -2.17 7.10
CA TRP A 12 15.71 -2.28 7.08
C TRP A 12 16.24 -3.27 6.03
N LEU A 13 15.51 -4.37 5.79
CA LEU A 13 15.86 -5.36 4.78
C LEU A 13 15.59 -4.88 3.34
N THR A 14 14.83 -3.80 3.15
CA THR A 14 14.46 -3.29 1.83
C THR A 14 15.41 -2.17 1.42
N PRO A 15 16.32 -2.39 0.47
CA PRO A 15 17.30 -1.37 0.09
C PRO A 15 16.63 -0.24 -0.70
N VAL A 16 17.15 0.98 -0.50
CA VAL A 16 16.79 2.14 -1.32
C VAL A 16 17.20 1.88 -2.76
N GLN A 17 16.25 2.07 -3.69
CA GLN A 17 16.49 1.91 -5.12
C GLN A 17 16.84 3.27 -5.73
N CYS A 18 17.94 3.31 -6.48
CA CYS A 18 18.39 4.50 -7.19
C CYS A 18 18.49 4.18 -8.69
N TYR A 19 17.92 5.04 -9.53
CA TYR A 19 18.05 4.96 -10.98
C TYR A 19 18.48 6.32 -11.53
N ASN A 20 19.50 6.33 -12.39
CA ASN A 20 19.96 7.54 -13.04
C ASN A 20 19.15 7.80 -14.32
N LYS A 21 18.28 8.82 -14.28
CA LYS A 21 17.51 9.25 -15.46
C LYS A 21 18.37 10.17 -16.32
N ILE A 22 18.85 9.67 -17.45
CA ILE A 22 19.56 10.50 -18.43
C ILE A 22 18.53 11.41 -19.14
N PRO A 23 18.81 12.72 -19.30
CA PRO A 23 17.92 13.62 -20.03
C PRO A 23 17.71 13.16 -21.48
N TRP A 24 16.47 13.30 -21.97
CA TRP A 24 16.10 12.86 -23.33
C TRP A 24 16.93 13.57 -24.41
N ASP A 25 17.28 14.84 -24.19
CA ASP A 25 18.07 15.68 -25.10
C ASP A 25 19.49 15.11 -25.31
N ALA A 26 20.09 14.56 -24.25
CA ALA A 26 21.43 13.96 -24.31
C ALA A 26 21.47 12.65 -25.12
N MET A 27 20.31 12.02 -25.38
CA MET A 27 20.24 10.70 -26.04
C MET A 27 19.34 10.68 -27.28
N LYS A 28 18.85 11.85 -27.76
CA LYS A 28 17.85 11.95 -28.85
C LYS A 28 16.66 11.01 -28.66
N LEU A 29 16.24 10.82 -27.41
CA LEU A 29 15.10 9.98 -27.06
C LEU A 29 13.79 10.76 -27.23
N ASN A 30 12.70 10.04 -27.46
CA ASN A 30 11.37 10.64 -27.49
C ASN A 30 11.06 11.32 -26.15
N MET A 31 10.47 12.51 -26.21
CA MET A 31 9.96 13.19 -25.02
C MET A 31 8.89 12.32 -24.35
N ALA A 32 8.99 12.14 -23.03
CA ALA A 32 7.92 11.51 -22.28
C ALA A 32 6.66 12.38 -22.33
N GLY A 33 5.51 11.80 -22.65
CA GLY A 33 4.23 12.50 -22.72
C GLY A 33 3.62 12.86 -21.36
N PHE A 34 4.36 12.69 -20.27
CA PHE A 34 3.90 12.95 -18.90
C PHE A 34 5.05 13.51 -18.06
N MET A 35 4.68 14.27 -17.04
CA MET A 35 5.60 14.84 -16.05
C MET A 35 5.36 14.19 -14.69
N THR A 36 6.43 13.73 -14.05
CA THR A 36 6.39 13.26 -12.67
C THR A 36 6.96 14.35 -11.76
N PRO A 37 6.38 14.59 -10.58
CA PRO A 37 6.93 15.55 -9.63
C PRO A 37 8.29 15.07 -9.11
N ASP A 38 9.14 16.02 -8.69
CA ASP A 38 10.48 15.72 -8.14
C ASP A 38 10.43 14.86 -6.87
N ARG A 39 9.34 14.98 -6.10
CA ARG A 39 9.06 14.18 -4.91
C ARG A 39 7.61 13.72 -4.93
N TYR A 40 7.40 12.44 -4.65
CA TYR A 40 6.08 11.84 -4.56
C TYR A 40 6.04 10.80 -3.44
N SER A 41 4.92 10.75 -2.73
CA SER A 41 4.61 9.68 -1.79
C SER A 41 3.27 9.07 -2.18
N LEU A 42 3.25 7.78 -2.50
CA LEU A 42 2.02 7.09 -2.88
C LEU A 42 1.05 7.01 -1.71
N PHE A 43 1.56 6.62 -0.54
CA PHE A 43 0.82 6.60 0.72
C PHE A 43 1.77 6.74 1.91
N THR A 44 1.19 7.09 3.05
CA THR A 44 1.85 7.12 4.36
C THR A 44 1.17 6.12 5.28
N MET A 45 1.97 5.41 6.06
CA MET A 45 1.51 4.43 7.05
C MET A 45 2.30 4.64 8.35
N PRO A 46 1.69 4.47 9.54
CA PRO A 46 2.41 4.51 10.79
C PRO A 46 3.59 3.53 10.83
N PRO A 47 4.73 3.88 11.46
CA PRO A 47 5.88 2.99 11.56
C PRO A 47 5.70 1.88 12.61
N VAL A 48 4.56 1.85 13.30
CA VAL A 48 4.21 0.89 14.34
C VAL A 48 2.86 0.25 14.02
N GLY A 49 2.68 -1.00 14.44
CA GLY A 49 1.42 -1.72 14.25
C GLY A 49 1.44 -2.71 13.08
N CYS A 50 0.50 -2.58 12.16
CA CYS A 50 0.34 -3.52 11.05
C CYS A 50 1.55 -3.51 10.12
N GLN A 51 1.99 -4.71 9.73
CA GLN A 51 3.06 -4.91 8.78
C GLN A 51 2.55 -4.82 7.34
N LEU A 52 3.21 -4.01 6.50
CA LEU A 52 3.01 -4.07 5.04
C LEU A 52 3.63 -5.35 4.48
N SER A 53 2.79 -6.22 3.93
CA SER A 53 3.21 -7.50 3.36
C SER A 53 3.26 -7.48 1.84
N THR A 54 2.34 -6.77 1.18
CA THR A 54 2.24 -6.72 -0.27
C THR A 54 1.70 -5.37 -0.72
N LEU A 55 2.32 -4.84 -1.77
CA LEU A 55 1.85 -3.70 -2.55
C LEU A 55 2.05 -4.07 -4.01
N LYS A 56 0.96 -4.23 -4.77
CA LYS A 56 1.01 -4.59 -6.20
C LYS A 56 -0.16 -3.97 -6.96
N LYS A 57 -0.07 -3.97 -8.29
CA LYS A 57 -1.24 -3.78 -9.15
C LYS A 57 -2.15 -5.01 -9.07
N ALA A 58 -3.46 -4.81 -9.15
CA ALA A 58 -4.44 -5.88 -9.30
C ALA A 58 -4.19 -6.69 -10.58
N GLU A 59 -4.53 -7.97 -10.57
CA GLU A 59 -4.32 -8.85 -11.73
C GLU A 59 -5.32 -8.56 -12.84
N GLY A 60 -6.55 -8.20 -12.48
CA GLY A 60 -7.66 -8.00 -13.42
C GLY A 60 -7.93 -6.55 -13.81
N GLY A 61 -7.15 -5.57 -13.33
CA GLY A 61 -7.49 -4.16 -13.49
C GLY A 61 -6.36 -3.19 -13.17
N ASP A 62 -6.74 -1.93 -12.95
CA ASP A 62 -5.84 -0.81 -12.65
C ASP A 62 -5.87 -0.41 -11.16
N GLU A 63 -6.52 -1.22 -10.33
CA GLU A 63 -6.52 -1.03 -8.88
C GLU A 63 -5.16 -1.39 -8.25
N LEU A 64 -4.89 -0.79 -7.11
CA LEU A 64 -3.74 -1.06 -6.27
C LEU A 64 -4.15 -1.99 -5.13
N ILE A 65 -3.51 -3.15 -5.05
CA ILE A 65 -3.70 -4.12 -3.98
C ILE A 65 -2.68 -3.86 -2.88
N LEU A 66 -3.17 -3.60 -1.68
CA LEU A 66 -2.39 -3.40 -0.47
C LEU A 66 -2.79 -4.43 0.58
N ARG A 67 -1.80 -5.14 1.13
CA ARG A 67 -2.02 -6.21 2.11
C ARG A 67 -1.30 -5.93 3.42
N LEU A 68 -2.07 -5.92 4.49
CA LEU A 68 -1.60 -5.69 5.85
C LEU A 68 -1.70 -6.99 6.66
N PHE A 69 -0.69 -7.21 7.49
CA PHE A 69 -0.61 -8.33 8.41
C PHE A 69 -0.40 -7.83 9.83
N ASN A 70 -1.13 -8.37 10.81
CA ASN A 70 -0.86 -8.09 12.21
C ASN A 70 0.15 -9.11 12.78
N PRO A 71 1.39 -8.70 13.10
CA PRO A 71 2.41 -9.57 13.68
C PRO A 71 2.23 -9.83 15.18
N SER A 72 1.24 -9.21 15.83
CA SER A 72 0.90 -9.47 17.23
C SER A 72 0.09 -10.76 17.35
N ASP A 73 0.39 -11.54 18.39
CA ASP A 73 -0.32 -12.79 18.70
C ASP A 73 -1.47 -12.58 19.71
N SER A 74 -1.52 -11.40 20.34
CA SER A 74 -2.45 -11.13 21.45
C SER A 74 -3.31 -9.87 21.24
N GLU A 75 -2.79 -8.87 20.53
CA GLU A 75 -3.44 -7.56 20.44
C GLU A 75 -3.88 -7.24 19.00
N PRO A 76 -5.12 -6.73 18.81
CA PRO A 76 -5.52 -6.16 17.54
C PRO A 76 -4.70 -4.90 17.22
N CYS A 77 -4.56 -4.59 15.94
CA CYS A 77 -3.86 -3.40 15.48
C CYS A 77 -4.70 -2.59 14.49
N ASP A 78 -4.63 -1.27 14.58
CA ASP A 78 -5.28 -0.39 13.62
C ASP A 78 -4.52 -0.37 12.29
N ALA A 79 -5.27 -0.43 11.20
CA ALA A 79 -4.76 -0.37 9.82
C ALA A 79 -5.06 1.00 9.23
N THR A 80 -4.19 1.99 9.49
CA THR A 80 -4.32 3.33 8.91
C THR A 80 -3.37 3.52 7.74
N VAL A 81 -3.91 3.81 6.56
CA VAL A 81 -3.16 4.15 5.35
C VAL A 81 -3.73 5.44 4.77
N ALA A 82 -2.87 6.45 4.59
CA ALA A 82 -3.24 7.73 4.00
C ALA A 82 -2.60 7.87 2.62
N PHE A 83 -3.42 7.94 1.56
CA PHE A 83 -2.92 8.11 0.20
C PHE A 83 -2.60 9.58 -0.12
N GLY A 84 -1.55 9.81 -0.91
CA GLY A 84 -1.19 11.15 -1.39
C GLY A 84 -2.14 11.70 -2.45
N SER A 85 -2.87 10.81 -3.13
CA SER A 85 -3.87 11.14 -4.16
C SER A 85 -5.28 10.77 -3.69
N ALA A 86 -6.29 11.35 -4.34
CA ALA A 86 -7.69 11.05 -4.04
C ALA A 86 -7.99 9.56 -4.33
N VAL A 87 -8.59 8.89 -3.35
CA VAL A 87 -9.05 7.50 -3.47
C VAL A 87 -10.51 7.53 -3.93
N GLN A 88 -10.79 6.97 -5.12
CA GLN A 88 -12.15 6.84 -5.65
C GLN A 88 -12.94 5.78 -4.90
N SER A 89 -12.32 4.63 -4.65
CA SER A 89 -12.94 3.54 -3.92
C SER A 89 -11.89 2.71 -3.19
N CYS A 90 -12.33 2.09 -2.10
CA CYS A 90 -11.55 1.10 -1.39
C CYS A 90 -12.45 -0.07 -1.02
N THR A 91 -12.07 -1.28 -1.42
CA THR A 91 -12.83 -2.50 -1.18
C THR A 91 -11.94 -3.53 -0.50
N GLU A 92 -12.41 -4.14 0.58
CA GLU A 92 -11.69 -5.28 1.17
C GLU A 92 -11.87 -6.51 0.29
N THR A 93 -10.76 -7.18 -0.01
CA THR A 93 -10.73 -8.38 -0.82
C THR A 93 -10.13 -9.55 -0.04
N ARG A 94 -10.43 -10.76 -0.51
CA ARG A 94 -9.72 -11.95 -0.11
C ARG A 94 -8.31 -11.96 -0.71
N LEU A 95 -7.54 -13.00 -0.38
CA LEU A 95 -6.18 -13.19 -0.90
C LEU A 95 -6.14 -13.43 -2.41
N ASP A 96 -7.24 -13.92 -3.00
CA ASP A 96 -7.48 -14.12 -4.44
C ASP A 96 -8.09 -12.89 -5.13
N GLU A 97 -8.00 -11.71 -4.50
CA GLU A 97 -8.50 -10.41 -5.00
C GLU A 97 -10.03 -10.36 -5.23
N GLN A 98 -10.76 -11.42 -4.87
CA GLN A 98 -12.22 -11.42 -4.93
C GLN A 98 -12.79 -10.56 -3.80
N PRO A 99 -13.77 -9.68 -4.10
CA PRO A 99 -14.34 -8.78 -3.11
C PRO A 99 -15.04 -9.55 -1.99
N LEU A 100 -14.83 -9.12 -0.74
CA LEU A 100 -15.68 -9.53 0.37
C LEU A 100 -17.04 -8.85 0.18
N LYS A 101 -18.14 -9.61 0.26
CA LYS A 101 -19.49 -9.10 -0.03
C LYS A 101 -19.80 -7.88 0.87
N SER A 102 -19.91 -6.71 0.22
CA SER A 102 -20.43 -5.41 0.69
C SER A 102 -20.08 -5.02 2.12
N VAL A 103 -18.92 -4.41 2.31
CA VAL A 103 -18.72 -3.46 3.41
C VAL A 103 -19.20 -2.11 2.88
N ASP A 104 -20.17 -1.49 3.56
CA ASP A 104 -20.75 -0.18 3.22
C ASP A 104 -19.70 0.84 2.78
N GLU A 105 -19.95 1.48 1.64
CA GLU A 105 -19.09 2.46 0.93
C GLU A 105 -18.73 3.71 1.76
N LYS A 106 -19.07 3.77 3.05
CA LYS A 106 -18.92 4.93 3.94
C LYS A 106 -18.08 4.69 5.19
N ARG A 107 -17.40 3.55 5.33
CA ARG A 107 -16.52 3.31 6.48
C ARG A 107 -15.10 3.75 6.14
N SER A 108 -14.69 4.94 6.60
CA SER A 108 -13.28 5.36 6.54
C SER A 108 -12.37 4.53 7.44
N ASP A 109 -12.97 3.86 8.42
CA ASP A 109 -12.24 3.07 9.39
C ASP A 109 -12.21 1.61 8.95
N PHE A 110 -11.08 1.25 8.36
CA PHE A 110 -10.61 -0.13 8.32
C PHE A 110 -10.57 -0.60 9.77
N GLY A 111 -11.58 -1.37 10.21
CA GLY A 111 -11.61 -1.87 11.59
C GLY A 111 -10.30 -2.58 11.98
N PRO A 112 -10.10 -2.88 13.27
CA PRO A 112 -8.84 -3.46 13.71
C PRO A 112 -8.51 -4.76 12.96
N VAL A 113 -7.22 -4.96 12.66
CA VAL A 113 -6.67 -6.23 12.18
C VAL A 113 -6.41 -7.11 13.40
N LEU A 114 -7.11 -8.24 13.48
CA LEU A 114 -7.00 -9.16 14.62
C LEU A 114 -5.60 -9.79 14.70
N PRO A 115 -5.20 -10.32 15.88
CA PRO A 115 -3.92 -11.00 16.04
C PRO A 115 -3.70 -12.10 14.99
N GLY A 116 -2.53 -12.10 14.34
CA GLY A 116 -2.20 -13.04 13.26
C GLY A 116 -3.05 -12.93 11.99
N GLN A 117 -3.96 -11.95 11.89
CA GLN A 117 -4.82 -11.79 10.74
C GLN A 117 -4.12 -11.05 9.60
N THR A 118 -4.44 -11.44 8.37
CA THR A 118 -4.09 -10.72 7.15
C THR A 118 -5.35 -10.13 6.54
N ARG A 119 -5.31 -8.84 6.16
CA ARG A 119 -6.39 -8.16 5.42
C ARG A 119 -5.84 -7.57 4.13
N THR A 120 -6.61 -7.71 3.05
CA THR A 120 -6.23 -7.23 1.71
C THR A 120 -7.24 -6.18 1.27
N PHE A 121 -6.75 -5.08 0.72
CA PHE A 121 -7.55 -3.96 0.27
C PHE A 121 -7.21 -3.66 -1.18
N SER A 122 -8.24 -3.43 -1.99
CA SER A 122 -8.16 -2.96 -3.36
C SER A 122 -8.53 -1.48 -3.40
N TYR A 123 -7.57 -0.64 -3.80
CA TYR A 123 -7.71 0.80 -3.90
C TYR A 123 -7.78 1.24 -5.35
N LYS A 124 -8.80 2.05 -5.68
CA LYS A 124 -8.85 2.77 -6.96
C LYS A 124 -8.47 4.23 -6.73
N ILE A 125 -7.36 4.65 -7.32
CA ILE A 125 -6.81 6.01 -7.18
C ILE A 125 -7.17 6.81 -8.45
N VAL A 126 -7.39 8.12 -8.30
CA VAL A 126 -7.63 9.06 -9.43
C VAL A 126 -6.37 9.33 -10.23
#